data_AF-A0A658IF54-F1
#
_entry.id   AF-A0A658IF54-F1
#
_cell.length_a   1.000
_cell.length_b   1.000
_cell.length_c   1.000
_cell.angle_alpha   90.00
_cell.angle_beta   90.00
_cell.angle_gamma   90.00
#
_symmetry.space_group_name_H-M   'P 1'
#
loop_
_entity.id
_entity.type
_entity.pdbx_description
1 polymer ?
#
loop_
_entity_poly.entity_id
_entity_poly.type
_entity_poly.pdbx_seq_one_letter_code
_entity_poly.pdbx_strand_id
1 'polypeptide(L)'
;MMISKKYTLWALNPLLLAMMAPAVAQQTDDDTLVVSANRSNRTVAEMAQTTWVIENAELEQQIQGGKELKDALAQLIPGLDVSSQSRTNYGMNVRGRPLVVLVDGVRLNSSRTDSRQLDSIDPFNIDHIE
;
A
#
# COMPACT_ATOMS: atom_id res chain seq x y z
N MET A 1 12.38 72.08 21.64
CA MET A 1 13.25 71.04 21.07
C MET A 1 12.38 69.82 20.80
N MET A 2 11.87 69.67 19.57
CA MET A 2 10.99 68.56 19.18
C MET A 2 11.71 67.72 18.13
N ILE A 3 11.97 66.46 18.45
CA ILE A 3 12.58 65.48 17.54
C ILE A 3 11.46 64.64 16.92
N SER A 4 11.39 64.66 15.59
CA SER A 4 10.43 63.92 14.78
C SER A 4 10.83 62.46 14.63
N LYS A 5 9.87 61.53 14.76
CA LYS A 5 10.05 60.11 14.45
C LYS A 5 9.84 59.87 12.95
N LYS A 6 10.84 59.27 12.30
CA LYS A 6 10.76 58.81 10.90
C LYS A 6 10.21 57.39 10.89
N TYR A 7 9.09 57.15 10.21
CA TYR A 7 8.55 55.81 9.97
C TYR A 7 9.07 55.34 8.61
N THR A 8 9.99 54.38 8.63
CA THR A 8 10.52 53.74 7.43
C THR A 8 9.52 52.69 6.96
N LEU A 9 8.84 52.97 5.84
CA LEU A 9 7.95 52.02 5.16
C LEU A 9 8.77 50.82 4.68
N TRP A 10 8.55 49.65 5.30
CA TRP A 10 9.09 48.38 4.86
C TRP A 10 8.36 47.95 3.59
N ALA A 11 9.08 47.88 2.46
CA ALA A 11 8.54 47.37 1.21
C ALA A 11 8.21 45.87 1.38
N LEU A 12 6.92 45.54 1.36
CA LEU A 12 6.45 44.16 1.38
C LEU A 12 6.80 43.50 0.05
N ASN A 13 7.66 42.48 0.09
CA ASN A 13 8.17 41.77 -1.06
C ASN A 13 7.02 40.98 -1.75
N PRO A 14 6.75 41.17 -3.06
CA PRO A 14 5.60 40.55 -3.76
C PRO A 14 5.68 39.01 -3.86
N LEU A 15 6.82 38.41 -3.50
CA LEU A 15 7.01 36.96 -3.52
C LEU A 15 6.15 36.20 -2.48
N LEU A 16 5.69 36.90 -1.44
CA LEU A 16 4.92 36.27 -0.35
C LEU A 16 3.46 35.97 -0.73
N LEU A 17 2.93 36.60 -1.78
CA LEU A 17 1.54 36.37 -2.22
C LEU A 17 1.39 35.13 -3.12
N ALA A 18 2.49 34.62 -3.70
CA ALA A 18 2.47 33.44 -4.56
C ALA A 18 2.34 32.11 -3.80
N MET A 19 2.49 32.10 -2.46
CA MET A 19 2.35 30.88 -1.65
C MET A 19 0.90 30.62 -1.19
N MET A 20 -0.05 31.49 -1.55
CA MET A 20 -1.49 31.30 -1.29
C MET A 20 -2.25 30.93 -2.56
N ALA A 21 -1.75 29.96 -3.33
CA ALA A 21 -2.58 29.27 -4.32
C ALA A 21 -3.21 28.04 -3.64
N PRO A 22 -4.55 27.88 -3.64
CA PRO A 22 -5.15 26.63 -3.20
C PRO A 22 -4.72 25.54 -4.18
N ALA A 23 -4.10 24.49 -3.65
CA ALA A 23 -3.84 23.27 -4.40
C ALA A 23 -5.17 22.74 -4.92
N VAL A 24 -5.29 22.64 -6.24
CA VAL A 24 -6.41 21.97 -6.91
C VAL A 24 -6.44 20.54 -6.41
N ALA A 25 -7.52 20.17 -5.75
CA ALA A 25 -7.78 18.81 -5.29
C ALA A 25 -7.82 17.91 -6.53
N GLN A 26 -6.90 16.95 -6.58
CA GLN A 26 -6.91 15.88 -7.56
C GLN A 26 -8.17 15.04 -7.29
N GLN A 27 -9.15 15.10 -8.19
CA GLN A 27 -10.36 14.31 -8.13
C GLN A 27 -9.96 12.87 -8.48
N THR A 28 -9.75 12.05 -7.45
CA THR A 28 -9.63 10.60 -7.61
C THR A 28 -10.98 10.07 -8.06
N ASP A 29 -11.02 9.49 -9.26
CA ASP A 29 -12.12 8.64 -9.69
C ASP A 29 -12.19 7.47 -8.69
N ASP A 30 -13.23 7.44 -7.85
CA ASP A 30 -13.51 6.33 -6.94
C ASP A 30 -14.06 5.16 -7.77
N ASP A 31 -13.16 4.47 -8.49
CA ASP A 31 -13.49 3.14 -9.01
C ASP A 31 -13.82 2.26 -7.79
N THR A 32 -15.08 1.83 -7.71
CA THR A 32 -15.62 1.19 -6.52
C THR A 32 -15.12 -0.25 -6.48
N LEU A 33 -13.95 -0.43 -5.88
CA LEU A 33 -13.32 -1.73 -5.84
C LEU A 33 -14.07 -2.68 -4.89
N VAL A 34 -14.60 -3.76 -5.47
CA VAL A 34 -15.35 -4.80 -4.75
C VAL A 34 -14.38 -5.90 -4.33
N VAL A 35 -14.29 -6.12 -3.01
CA VAL A 35 -13.35 -7.05 -2.38
C VAL A 35 -14.05 -8.37 -2.07
N SER A 36 -13.43 -9.48 -2.46
CA SER A 36 -13.89 -10.85 -2.22
C SER A 36 -13.50 -11.40 -0.83
N ALA A 37 -12.68 -10.67 -0.05
CA ALA A 37 -12.21 -11.10 1.27
C ALA A 37 -13.36 -11.26 2.28
N ASN A 38 -14.52 -10.69 1.98
CA ASN A 38 -15.77 -10.92 2.70
C ASN A 38 -16.66 -11.90 1.91
N ARG A 39 -17.24 -12.90 2.59
CA ARG A 39 -18.25 -13.81 2.00
C ARG A 39 -19.51 -13.10 1.48
N SER A 40 -19.67 -11.82 1.81
CA SER A 40 -20.63 -10.94 1.17
C SER A 40 -19.82 -9.82 0.50
N ASN A 41 -19.63 -9.90 -0.82
CA ASN A 41 -18.91 -8.92 -1.65
C ASN A 41 -19.28 -7.48 -1.25
N ARG A 42 -18.37 -6.79 -0.56
CA ARG A 42 -18.53 -5.42 -0.06
C ARG A 42 -17.33 -4.59 -0.51
N THR A 43 -17.51 -3.28 -0.58
CA THR A 43 -16.41 -2.36 -0.89
C THR A 43 -15.50 -2.19 0.33
N VAL A 44 -14.23 -1.81 0.12
CA VAL A 44 -13.25 -1.60 1.21
C VAL A 44 -13.79 -0.63 2.28
N ALA A 45 -14.50 0.43 1.86
CA ALA A 45 -15.06 1.46 2.73
C ALA A 45 -16.17 0.94 3.67
N GLU A 46 -16.82 -0.17 3.32
CA GLU A 46 -17.91 -0.77 4.10
C GLU A 46 -17.42 -1.86 5.07
N MET A 47 -16.13 -2.20 5.05
CA MET A 47 -15.55 -3.23 5.89
C MET A 47 -15.21 -2.71 7.29
N ALA A 48 -15.63 -3.44 8.32
CA ALA A 48 -15.24 -3.15 9.70
C ALA A 48 -13.80 -3.60 10.03
N GLN A 49 -13.17 -4.38 9.14
CA GLN A 49 -11.82 -4.91 9.29
C GLN A 49 -10.86 -4.16 8.35
N THR A 50 -9.58 -4.09 8.73
CA THR A 50 -8.55 -3.53 7.85
C THR A 50 -8.23 -4.50 6.73
N THR A 51 -8.54 -4.10 5.50
CA THR A 51 -8.18 -4.81 4.27
C THR A 51 -7.25 -3.92 3.46
N TRP A 52 -6.23 -4.53 2.87
CA TRP A 52 -5.30 -3.86 1.96
C TRP A 52 -5.47 -4.47 0.60
N VAL A 53 -5.78 -3.66 -0.39
CA VAL A 53 -5.89 -4.13 -1.77
C VAL A 53 -4.62 -3.71 -2.50
N ILE A 54 -3.99 -4.67 -3.17
CA ILE A 54 -2.83 -4.46 -4.03
C ILE A 54 -3.25 -4.82 -5.45
N GLU A 55 -3.18 -3.83 -6.33
CA GLU A 55 -3.47 -4.03 -7.75
C GLU A 55 -2.32 -4.74 -8.47
N ASN A 56 -2.64 -5.47 -9.55
CA ASN A 56 -1.61 -6.08 -10.39
C ASN A 56 -0.55 -5.05 -10.83
N ALA A 57 -0.94 -3.83 -11.19
CA ALA A 57 0.00 -2.78 -11.62
C ALA A 57 1.02 -2.40 -10.53
N GLU A 58 0.61 -2.36 -9.25
CA GLU A 58 1.53 -2.10 -8.13
C GLU A 58 2.47 -3.29 -7.90
N LEU A 59 1.94 -4.50 -8.06
CA LEU A 59 2.71 -5.73 -7.95
C LEU A 59 3.77 -5.83 -9.07
N GLU A 60 3.40 -5.53 -10.31
CA GLU A 60 4.29 -5.51 -11.46
C GLU A 60 5.43 -4.50 -11.27
N GLN A 61 5.17 -3.31 -10.73
CA GLN A 61 6.23 -2.33 -10.45
C GLN A 61 7.31 -2.88 -9.52
N GLN A 62 6.94 -3.68 -8.52
CA GLN A 62 7.91 -4.30 -7.62
C GLN A 62 8.64 -5.47 -8.30
N ILE A 63 7.92 -6.29 -9.07
CA ILE A 63 8.42 -7.55 -9.62
C ILE A 63 9.24 -7.35 -10.89
N GLN A 64 8.94 -6.34 -11.71
CA GLN A 64 9.81 -5.92 -12.83
C GLN A 64 11.22 -5.55 -12.35
N GLY A 65 11.38 -5.17 -11.08
CA GLY A 65 12.67 -4.99 -10.41
C GLY A 65 13.42 -6.30 -10.06
N GLY A 66 12.91 -7.47 -10.47
CA GLY A 66 13.49 -8.79 -10.21
C GLY A 66 13.22 -9.33 -8.80
N LYS A 67 12.28 -8.73 -8.05
CA LYS A 67 11.90 -9.18 -6.71
C LYS A 67 10.99 -10.41 -6.78
N GLU A 68 11.12 -11.30 -5.81
CA GLU A 68 10.15 -12.39 -5.64
C GLU A 68 8.84 -11.85 -5.03
N LEU A 69 7.73 -12.55 -5.27
CA LEU A 69 6.40 -12.19 -4.78
C LEU A 69 6.39 -11.88 -3.27
N LYS A 70 7.02 -12.73 -2.45
CA LYS A 70 7.10 -12.53 -0.99
C LYS A 70 7.85 -11.26 -0.57
N ASP A 71 8.82 -10.84 -1.37
CA ASP A 71 9.56 -9.61 -1.11
C ASP A 71 8.75 -8.38 -1.49
N ALA A 72 8.03 -8.44 -2.62
CA ALA A 72 7.09 -7.40 -3.01
C ALA A 72 6.00 -7.23 -1.94
N LEU A 73 5.39 -8.32 -1.48
CA LEU A 73 4.36 -8.28 -0.44
C LEU A 73 4.87 -7.71 0.88
N ALA A 74 6.08 -8.10 1.32
CA ALA A 74 6.66 -7.55 2.55
C ALA A 74 6.91 -6.03 2.50
N GLN A 75 7.04 -5.46 1.29
CA GLN A 75 7.18 -4.02 1.10
C GLN A 75 5.83 -3.30 0.99
N LEU A 76 4.84 -3.95 0.36
CA LEU A 76 3.52 -3.36 0.10
C LEU A 76 2.56 -3.50 1.29
N ILE A 77 2.64 -4.60 2.06
CA ILE A 77 1.69 -4.91 3.14
C ILE A 77 2.26 -4.44 4.50
N PRO A 78 1.61 -3.46 5.17
CA PRO A 78 2.06 -3.02 6.48
C PRO A 78 1.89 -4.10 7.55
N GLY A 79 2.99 -4.38 8.25
CA GLY A 79 3.02 -5.36 9.34
C GLY A 79 3.15 -6.82 8.87
N LEU A 80 3.43 -7.06 7.59
CA LEU A 80 3.99 -8.32 7.12
C LEU A 80 5.51 -8.32 7.38
N ASP A 81 6.02 -9.41 7.95
CA ASP A 81 7.45 -9.58 8.19
C ASP A 81 8.24 -9.65 6.88
N VAL A 82 9.50 -9.20 6.93
CA VAL A 82 10.42 -9.31 5.78
C VAL A 82 10.69 -10.77 5.42
N SER A 83 10.86 -11.03 4.13
CA SER A 83 11.20 -12.37 3.67
C SER A 83 12.64 -12.74 4.07
N SER A 84 12.89 -14.04 4.23
CA SER A 84 14.22 -14.57 4.56
C SER A 84 15.14 -14.71 3.35
N GLN A 85 14.74 -14.21 2.17
CA GLN A 85 15.39 -14.43 0.87
C GLN A 85 15.56 -15.90 0.44
N SER A 86 15.16 -16.86 1.27
CA SER A 86 15.12 -18.28 0.91
C SER A 86 13.82 -18.60 0.16
N ARG A 87 13.76 -19.75 -0.52
CA ARG A 87 12.55 -20.25 -1.20
C ARG A 87 11.52 -20.79 -0.20
N THR A 88 11.22 -20.00 0.82
CA THR A 88 10.28 -20.29 1.89
C THR A 88 9.73 -18.99 2.45
N ASN A 89 8.41 -18.95 2.66
CA ASN A 89 7.71 -17.95 3.45
C ASN A 89 7.56 -18.39 4.92
N TYR A 90 8.27 -19.43 5.35
CA TYR A 90 8.31 -19.85 6.75
C TYR A 90 8.86 -18.73 7.64
N GLY A 91 8.15 -18.46 8.74
CA GLY A 91 8.51 -17.42 9.69
C GLY A 91 8.09 -16.01 9.27
N MET A 92 7.53 -15.82 8.07
CA MET A 92 6.86 -14.57 7.72
C MET A 92 5.50 -14.51 8.40
N ASN A 93 5.31 -13.53 9.27
CA ASN A 93 4.05 -13.31 9.96
C ASN A 93 3.41 -12.00 9.53
N VAL A 94 2.08 -11.94 9.63
CA VAL A 94 1.33 -10.69 9.59
C VAL A 94 0.96 -10.34 11.02
N ARG A 95 1.51 -9.23 11.53
CA ARG A 95 1.27 -8.74 12.90
C ARG A 95 1.50 -9.84 13.95
N GLY A 96 2.59 -10.61 13.78
CA GLY A 96 2.99 -11.69 14.69
C GLY A 96 2.21 -13.01 14.57
N ARG A 97 1.34 -13.17 13.55
CA ARG A 97 0.63 -14.42 13.26
C ARG A 97 1.07 -15.05 11.92
N PRO A 98 1.14 -16.38 11.81
CA PRO A 98 1.53 -17.03 10.56
C PRO A 98 0.57 -16.66 9.42
N LEU A 99 1.14 -16.44 8.24
CA LEU A 99 0.39 -16.12 7.03
C LEU A 99 -0.59 -17.24 6.68
N VAL A 100 -1.75 -16.86 6.14
CA VAL A 100 -2.68 -17.78 5.51
C VAL A 100 -2.93 -17.28 4.10
N VAL A 101 -2.63 -18.11 3.11
CA VAL A 101 -2.81 -17.76 1.69
C VAL A 101 -4.06 -18.46 1.16
N LEU A 102 -4.90 -17.68 0.50
CA LEU A 102 -6.06 -18.15 -0.24
C LEU A 102 -5.89 -17.74 -1.71
N VAL A 103 -6.31 -18.61 -2.61
CA VAL A 103 -6.44 -18.32 -4.04
C VAL A 103 -7.91 -18.52 -4.37
N ASP A 104 -8.56 -17.48 -4.89
CA ASP A 104 -10.00 -17.48 -5.20
C ASP A 104 -10.88 -17.98 -4.04
N GLY A 105 -10.54 -17.59 -2.80
CA GLY A 105 -11.24 -18.00 -1.58
C GLY A 105 -10.97 -19.44 -1.11
N VAL A 106 -10.13 -20.19 -1.81
CA VAL A 106 -9.70 -21.55 -1.42
C VAL A 106 -8.32 -21.50 -0.77
N ARG A 107 -8.21 -22.05 0.44
CA ARG A 107 -6.92 -22.12 1.16
C ARG A 107 -5.90 -22.94 0.37
N LEU A 108 -4.75 -22.35 0.11
CA LEU A 108 -3.62 -23.05 -0.48
C LEU A 108 -2.88 -23.83 0.61
N ASN A 109 -3.01 -25.15 0.61
CA ASN A 109 -2.30 -26.01 1.57
C ASN A 109 -1.07 -26.62 0.91
N SER A 110 0.00 -26.79 1.69
CA SER A 110 1.22 -27.47 1.26
C SER A 110 1.48 -28.68 2.13
N SER A 111 2.08 -29.72 1.55
CA SER A 111 2.60 -30.87 2.31
C SER A 111 3.75 -30.50 3.25
N ARG A 112 4.35 -29.30 3.08
CA ARG A 112 5.45 -28.78 3.90
C ARG A 112 5.02 -27.60 4.77
N THR A 113 3.95 -27.76 5.54
CA THR A 113 3.60 -26.87 6.66
C THR A 113 3.60 -25.37 6.29
N ASP A 114 2.74 -24.99 5.34
CA ASP A 114 2.48 -23.60 4.91
C ASP A 114 3.73 -22.76 4.53
N SER A 115 4.87 -23.40 4.30
CA SER A 115 6.17 -22.71 4.16
C SER A 115 6.52 -22.24 2.75
N ARG A 116 5.82 -22.71 1.70
CA ARG A 116 6.17 -22.40 0.29
C ARG A 116 4.96 -22.03 -0.56
N GLN A 117 3.92 -21.48 0.07
CA GLN A 117 2.68 -21.10 -0.60
C GLN A 117 2.94 -19.99 -1.63
N LEU A 118 3.72 -18.98 -1.25
CA LEU A 118 4.00 -17.83 -2.13
C LEU A 118 4.93 -18.18 -3.29
N ASP A 119 5.81 -19.18 -3.14
CA ASP A 119 6.72 -19.66 -4.20
C ASP A 119 5.97 -20.48 -5.28
N SER A 120 4.74 -20.92 -5.00
CA SER A 120 3.90 -21.65 -5.97
C SER A 120 2.97 -20.77 -6.80
N ILE A 121 2.94 -19.46 -6.53
CA ILE A 121 2.07 -18.51 -7.23
C ILE A 121 2.94 -17.70 -8.19
N ASP A 122 2.56 -17.72 -9.46
CA ASP A 122 3.16 -16.84 -10.47
C ASP A 122 2.49 -15.46 -10.37
N PRO A 123 3.23 -14.39 -10.05
CA PRO A 123 2.68 -13.06 -9.90
C PRO A 123 2.00 -12.51 -11.16
N PHE A 124 2.39 -12.94 -12.36
CA PHE A 124 1.79 -12.47 -13.60
C PHE A 124 0.38 -13.01 -13.85
N ASN A 125 -0.05 -14.01 -13.07
CA ASN A 125 -1.40 -14.58 -13.12
C ASN A 125 -2.32 -14.01 -12.03
N ILE A 126 -1.87 -13.01 -11.28
CA ILE A 126 -2.63 -12.37 -10.20
C ILE A 126 -3.32 -11.12 -10.74
N ASP A 127 -4.64 -11.02 -10.57
CA ASP A 127 -5.40 -9.81 -10.88
C ASP A 127 -5.27 -8.75 -9.76
N HIS A 128 -5.54 -9.15 -8.52
CA HIS A 128 -5.32 -8.33 -7.33
C HIS A 128 -5.09 -9.22 -6.10
N ILE A 129 -4.65 -8.61 -5.00
CA ILE A 129 -4.47 -9.26 -3.69
C ILE A 129 -5.22 -8.45 -2.64
N GLU A 130 -5.86 -9.14 -1.69
CA GLU A 130 -6.70 -8.58 -0.62
C GLU A 130 -6.45 -9.21 0.76
#